data_AF-A0A0B7A3T4-F1
#
_entry.id   AF-A0A0B7A3T4-F1
#
_cell.length_a   1.000
_cell.length_b   1.000
_cell.length_c   1.000
_cell.angle_alpha   90.00
_cell.angle_beta   90.00
_cell.angle_gamma   90.00
#
_symmetry.space_group_name_H-M   'P 1'
#
loop_
_entity.id
_entity.type
_entity.pdbx_description
1 polymer ?
#
loop_
_entity_poly.entity_id
_entity_poly.type
_entity_poly.pdbx_seq_one_letter_code
_entity_poly.pdbx_strand_id
1 'polypeptide(L)'
;VVSGETVYAYTLLNPQPQQCSSCTLNNKTLDFLETRRGTQDCDTYQCQEDKLVTLTEVCPFLRSGGCYPLNQQVKGVSGIFGCVKNTDGRLELKVILPSFKQCILRSTTYDHLQTVTNTCSVRQCQNGLFILVHSACQDRQGNCRPLNTIWSEGSNLFQCTNKDLWGVGVNRLRGEEIIPVCEKPGKDIVFVIDNSGSIGAANFEKLKTFIAHLTL
;
A
#
# COMPACT_ATOMS: atom_id res chain seq x y z
N VAL A 1 55.97 -19.65 13.18
CA VAL A 1 55.02 -18.98 12.27
C VAL A 1 54.13 -20.06 11.69
N VAL A 2 52.93 -20.25 12.25
CA VAL A 2 51.99 -21.25 11.72
C VAL A 2 51.27 -20.57 10.55
N SER A 3 51.58 -21.05 9.35
CA SER A 3 50.92 -20.69 8.10
C SER A 3 49.49 -21.22 8.15
N GLY A 4 48.54 -20.41 8.61
CA GLY A 4 47.12 -20.72 8.57
C GLY A 4 46.52 -20.22 7.26
N GLU A 5 46.08 -21.13 6.39
CA GLU A 5 45.27 -20.78 5.23
C GLU A 5 43.95 -20.15 5.69
N THR A 6 43.52 -19.09 5.00
CA THR A 6 42.25 -18.42 5.25
C THR A 6 41.11 -19.33 4.80
N VAL A 7 40.30 -19.80 5.75
CA VAL A 7 39.09 -20.60 5.48
C VAL A 7 37.89 -19.66 5.41
N TYR A 8 37.18 -19.66 4.30
CA TYR A 8 35.89 -18.97 4.15
C TYR A 8 34.75 -19.99 4.26
N ALA A 9 33.75 -19.71 5.09
CA ALA A 9 32.50 -20.46 5.17
C ALA A 9 31.33 -19.50 4.97
N TYR A 10 30.33 -19.91 4.17
CA TYR A 10 29.12 -19.14 3.92
C TYR A 10 27.90 -19.92 4.41
N THR A 11 26.98 -19.24 5.09
CA THR A 11 25.66 -19.75 5.44
C THR A 11 24.61 -18.69 5.19
N LEU A 12 23.50 -19.12 4.59
CA LEU A 12 22.35 -18.28 4.27
C LEU A 12 21.45 -18.16 5.50
N LEU A 13 21.44 -17.00 6.14
CA LEU A 13 20.45 -16.65 7.16
C LEU A 13 19.18 -16.13 6.46
N ASN A 14 18.05 -16.81 6.66
CA ASN A 14 16.76 -16.42 6.11
C ASN A 14 15.77 -16.12 7.23
N PRO A 15 15.41 -14.84 7.41
CA PRO A 15 14.03 -14.46 7.13
C PRO A 15 13.93 -13.35 6.07
N GLN A 16 12.92 -13.45 5.20
CA GLN A 16 12.60 -12.46 4.18
C GLN A 16 12.17 -11.14 4.83
N PRO A 17 12.76 -9.98 4.43
CA PRO A 17 12.26 -8.67 4.83
C PRO A 17 10.82 -8.44 4.33
N GLN A 18 10.01 -7.74 5.11
CA GLN A 18 8.61 -7.34 4.79
C GLN A 18 8.46 -6.62 3.43
N GLN A 19 9.54 -6.02 2.93
CA GLN A 19 9.66 -5.31 1.65
C GLN A 19 9.92 -6.23 0.43
N CYS A 20 10.13 -7.53 0.67
CA CYS A 20 10.29 -8.56 -0.37
C CYS A 20 8.98 -9.30 -0.68
N SER A 21 7.87 -8.81 -0.14
CA SER A 21 6.57 -9.41 -0.38
C SER A 21 6.17 -9.31 -1.84
N SER A 22 5.51 -10.36 -2.34
CA SER A 22 5.02 -10.43 -3.71
C SER A 22 3.58 -10.87 -3.73
N CYS A 23 2.81 -10.29 -4.64
CA CYS A 23 1.40 -10.59 -4.78
C CYS A 23 1.12 -11.12 -6.18
N THR A 24 0.11 -11.97 -6.34
CA THR A 24 -0.29 -12.45 -7.67
C THR A 24 -1.66 -11.90 -8.04
N LEU A 25 -1.74 -11.12 -9.13
CA LEU A 25 -2.99 -10.64 -9.72
C LEU A 25 -3.05 -11.05 -11.19
N ASN A 26 -4.07 -11.83 -11.59
CA ASN A 26 -4.29 -12.26 -12.98
C ASN A 26 -3.06 -12.94 -13.62
N ASN A 27 -2.46 -13.91 -12.91
CA ASN A 27 -1.23 -14.61 -13.29
C ASN A 27 0.00 -13.70 -13.46
N LYS A 28 -0.03 -12.47 -12.93
CA LYS A 28 1.12 -11.58 -12.89
C LYS A 28 1.56 -11.35 -11.45
N THR A 29 2.85 -11.53 -11.22
CA THR A 29 3.50 -11.17 -9.97
C THR A 29 3.61 -9.64 -9.89
N LEU A 30 3.31 -9.10 -8.72
CA LEU A 30 3.46 -7.70 -8.36
C LEU A 30 4.48 -7.59 -7.25
N ASP A 31 5.43 -6.68 -7.41
CA ASP A 31 6.41 -6.37 -6.38
C ASP A 31 5.78 -5.56 -5.26
N PHE A 32 6.44 -5.51 -4.10
CA PHE A 32 6.01 -4.70 -2.97
C PHE A 32 5.76 -3.23 -3.39
N LEU A 33 4.61 -2.69 -3.00
CA LEU A 33 4.07 -1.37 -3.36
C LEU A 33 3.71 -1.17 -4.83
N GLU A 34 3.91 -2.17 -5.71
CA GLU A 34 3.45 -2.09 -7.08
C GLU A 34 1.92 -1.99 -7.10
N THR A 35 1.43 -0.99 -7.84
CA THR A 35 0.00 -0.77 -8.06
C THR A 35 -0.42 -1.29 -9.42
N ARG A 36 -1.55 -1.99 -9.48
CA ARG A 36 -2.08 -2.49 -10.75
C ARG A 36 -3.60 -2.44 -10.79
N ARG A 37 -4.14 -2.24 -12.00
CA ARG A 37 -5.57 -2.32 -12.25
C ARG A 37 -6.03 -3.76 -12.41
N GLY A 38 -7.25 -4.03 -11.95
CA GLY A 38 -7.91 -5.34 -12.02
C GLY A 38 -8.32 -5.77 -13.42
N THR A 39 -8.98 -6.92 -13.51
CA THR A 39 -9.47 -7.53 -14.78
C THR A 39 -10.43 -6.66 -15.57
N GLN A 40 -11.13 -5.73 -14.92
CA GLN A 40 -12.11 -4.84 -15.55
C GLN A 40 -11.60 -3.40 -15.68
N ASP A 41 -10.31 -3.17 -15.44
CA ASP A 41 -9.62 -1.86 -15.47
C ASP A 41 -10.22 -0.79 -14.54
N CYS A 42 -11.16 -1.18 -13.68
CA CYS A 42 -11.90 -0.28 -12.80
C CYS A 42 -11.27 -0.21 -11.40
N ASP A 43 -11.00 -1.36 -10.78
CA ASP A 43 -10.43 -1.40 -9.43
C ASP A 43 -8.91 -1.27 -9.52
N THR A 44 -8.33 -0.57 -8.54
CA THR A 44 -6.88 -0.49 -8.37
C THR A 44 -6.47 -1.27 -7.12
N TYR A 45 -5.45 -2.10 -7.26
CA TYR A 45 -4.86 -2.89 -6.20
C TYR A 45 -3.41 -2.44 -5.96
N GLN A 46 -2.92 -2.66 -4.74
CA GLN A 46 -1.51 -2.56 -4.41
C GLN A 46 -1.05 -3.80 -3.67
N CYS A 47 0.14 -4.28 -3.98
CA CYS A 47 0.77 -5.32 -3.18
C CYS A 47 1.33 -4.75 -1.88
N GLN A 48 0.83 -5.25 -0.75
CA GLN A 48 1.25 -4.84 0.60
C GLN A 48 1.40 -6.10 1.46
N GLU A 49 2.62 -6.46 1.87
CA GLU A 49 2.87 -7.57 2.82
C GLU A 49 2.21 -8.89 2.39
N ASP A 50 2.45 -9.29 1.15
CA ASP A 50 1.94 -10.52 0.50
C ASP A 50 0.42 -10.52 0.30
N LYS A 51 -0.22 -9.38 0.53
CA LYS A 51 -1.66 -9.19 0.36
C LYS A 51 -1.96 -8.17 -0.74
N LEU A 52 -2.90 -8.53 -1.62
CA LEU A 52 -3.52 -7.56 -2.53
C LEU A 52 -4.51 -6.70 -1.75
N VAL A 53 -4.20 -5.42 -1.64
CA VAL A 53 -5.05 -4.43 -0.99
C VAL A 53 -5.77 -3.63 -2.08
N THR A 54 -7.10 -3.66 -2.06
CA THR A 54 -7.93 -2.83 -2.93
C THR A 54 -7.85 -1.38 -2.46
N LEU A 55 -7.38 -0.50 -3.34
CA LEU A 55 -7.24 0.93 -3.10
C LEU A 55 -8.50 1.72 -3.47
N THR A 56 -9.23 1.24 -4.47
CA THR A 56 -10.46 1.88 -4.93
C THR A 56 -11.54 0.82 -5.13
N GLU A 57 -12.60 0.90 -4.34
CA GLU A 57 -13.81 0.10 -4.55
C GLU A 57 -14.69 0.77 -5.59
N VAL A 58 -15.05 0.05 -6.64
CA VAL A 58 -15.85 0.56 -7.75
C VAL A 58 -16.84 -0.50 -8.22
N CYS A 59 -17.99 -0.06 -8.71
CA CYS A 59 -18.94 -0.90 -9.41
C CYS A 59 -18.65 -0.85 -10.91
N PRO A 60 -18.35 -1.99 -11.54
CA PRO A 60 -18.14 -2.05 -12.98
C PRO A 60 -19.48 -2.11 -13.73
N PHE A 61 -19.59 -1.36 -14.83
CA PHE A 61 -20.74 -1.46 -15.73
C PHE A 61 -20.36 -2.15 -17.03
N LEU A 62 -20.65 -3.45 -17.08
CA LEU A 62 -20.24 -4.39 -18.13
C LEU A 62 -20.69 -4.01 -19.56
N ARG A 63 -21.69 -3.14 -19.73
CA ARG A 63 -22.22 -2.75 -21.06
C ARG A 63 -21.67 -1.43 -21.61
N SER A 64 -21.10 -0.54 -20.79
CA SER A 64 -20.56 0.75 -21.23
C SER A 64 -19.09 0.98 -20.88
N GLY A 65 -18.47 0.07 -20.12
CA GLY A 65 -17.09 0.23 -19.66
C GLY A 65 -16.91 1.29 -18.57
N GLY A 66 -18.00 1.79 -17.97
CA GLY A 66 -17.95 2.78 -16.90
C GLY A 66 -17.55 2.15 -15.55
N CYS A 67 -16.67 2.83 -14.82
CA CYS A 67 -16.25 2.48 -13.47
C CYS A 67 -16.80 3.51 -12.48
N TYR A 68 -17.59 3.07 -11.51
CA TYR A 68 -18.28 3.96 -10.59
C TYR A 68 -17.83 3.73 -9.15
N PRO A 69 -17.01 4.62 -8.55
CA PRO A 69 -16.66 4.55 -7.15
C PRO A 69 -17.80 4.23 -6.19
N LEU A 70 -17.48 3.49 -5.12
CA LEU A 70 -18.41 3.20 -4.05
C LEU A 70 -19.11 4.49 -3.58
N ASN A 71 -20.41 4.39 -3.36
CA ASN A 71 -21.34 5.47 -3.04
C ASN A 71 -21.62 6.47 -4.17
N GLN A 72 -20.95 6.41 -5.33
CA GLN A 72 -21.24 7.33 -6.42
C GLN A 72 -22.62 7.05 -7.01
N GLN A 73 -23.38 8.12 -7.25
CA GLN A 73 -24.62 8.11 -7.99
C GLN A 73 -24.44 8.73 -9.38
N VAL A 74 -25.10 8.17 -10.38
CA VAL A 74 -25.01 8.61 -11.77
C VAL A 74 -26.38 8.58 -12.44
N LYS A 75 -26.62 9.53 -13.34
CA LYS A 75 -27.84 9.59 -14.13
C LYS A 75 -27.72 8.62 -15.31
N GLY A 76 -28.58 7.61 -15.34
CA GLY A 76 -28.73 6.69 -16.47
C GLY A 76 -30.00 6.94 -17.26
N VAL A 77 -30.31 6.03 -18.19
CA VAL A 77 -31.45 6.13 -19.11
C VAL A 77 -32.79 5.96 -18.38
N SER A 78 -32.87 5.02 -17.42
CA SER A 78 -34.10 4.66 -16.70
C SER A 78 -34.19 5.22 -15.29
N GLY A 79 -33.23 6.04 -14.85
CA GLY A 79 -33.19 6.58 -13.49
C GLY A 79 -31.79 6.91 -13.00
N ILE A 80 -31.66 7.05 -11.69
CA ILE A 80 -30.38 7.27 -11.03
C ILE A 80 -29.86 5.93 -10.53
N PHE A 81 -28.59 5.63 -10.81
CA PHE A 81 -27.92 4.42 -10.36
C PHE A 81 -26.88 4.78 -9.31
N GLY A 82 -26.79 4.00 -8.24
CA GLY A 82 -25.80 4.15 -7.18
C GLY A 82 -24.93 2.92 -7.07
N CYS A 83 -23.62 3.09 -6.96
CA CYS A 83 -22.72 2.01 -6.60
C CYS A 83 -22.82 1.72 -5.10
N VAL A 84 -23.25 0.51 -4.75
CA VAL A 84 -23.43 0.09 -3.36
C VAL A 84 -22.64 -1.16 -3.06
N LYS A 85 -22.23 -1.31 -1.81
CA LYS A 85 -21.66 -2.54 -1.27
C LYS A 85 -22.75 -3.29 -0.49
N ASN A 86 -23.07 -4.50 -0.94
CA ASN A 86 -24.04 -5.37 -0.31
C ASN A 86 -23.48 -5.94 1.01
N THR A 87 -24.35 -6.53 1.83
CA THR A 87 -23.98 -7.13 3.12
C THR A 87 -23.02 -8.32 2.99
N ASP A 88 -23.01 -8.96 1.82
CA ASP A 88 -22.07 -10.02 1.43
C ASP A 88 -20.72 -9.48 0.93
N GLY A 89 -20.55 -8.16 0.88
CA GLY A 89 -19.35 -7.48 0.39
C GLY A 89 -19.32 -7.24 -1.12
N ARG A 90 -20.31 -7.70 -1.89
CA ARG A 90 -20.35 -7.52 -3.35
C ARG A 90 -20.70 -6.09 -3.73
N LEU A 91 -20.00 -5.55 -4.72
CA LEU A 91 -20.27 -4.25 -5.31
C LEU A 91 -21.26 -4.38 -6.48
N GLU A 92 -22.28 -3.52 -6.49
CA GLU A 92 -23.35 -3.55 -7.49
C GLU A 92 -23.93 -2.16 -7.77
N LEU A 93 -24.27 -1.89 -9.03
CA LEU A 93 -25.07 -0.71 -9.39
C LEU A 93 -26.55 -0.99 -9.18
N LYS A 94 -27.18 -0.24 -8.28
CA LYS A 94 -28.62 -0.34 -8.00
C LYS A 94 -29.33 0.93 -8.40
N VAL A 95 -30.59 0.80 -8.84
CA VAL A 95 -31.46 1.95 -9.05
C VAL A 95 -31.75 2.58 -7.69
N ILE A 96 -31.47 3.88 -7.57
CA ILE A 96 -31.74 4.68 -6.37
C ILE A 96 -32.97 5.53 -6.64
N LEU A 97 -33.87 5.58 -5.65
CA LEU A 97 -35.03 6.46 -5.72
C LEU A 97 -34.56 7.92 -5.89
N PRO A 98 -35.03 8.62 -6.93
CA PRO A 98 -34.51 9.93 -7.25
C PRO A 98 -34.86 10.93 -6.15
N SER A 99 -33.86 11.64 -5.64
CA SER A 99 -34.04 12.82 -4.82
C SER A 99 -33.11 13.93 -5.30
N PHE A 100 -33.71 15.07 -5.67
CA PHE A 100 -33.01 16.17 -6.33
C PHE A 100 -32.70 17.34 -5.39
N LYS A 101 -32.61 17.08 -4.08
CA LYS A 101 -32.24 18.12 -3.12
C LYS A 101 -30.81 18.60 -3.39
N GLN A 102 -30.67 19.92 -3.55
CA GLN A 102 -29.39 20.60 -3.71
C GLN A 102 -28.60 20.59 -2.41
N CYS A 103 -27.27 20.63 -2.53
CA CYS A 103 -26.36 20.74 -1.40
C CYS A 103 -25.79 22.15 -1.33
N ILE A 104 -25.47 22.62 -0.12
CA ILE A 104 -24.89 23.94 0.10
C ILE A 104 -23.54 23.79 0.78
N LEU A 105 -22.49 24.38 0.20
CA LEU A 105 -21.15 24.44 0.79
C LEU A 105 -20.60 25.87 0.65
N ARG A 106 -20.30 26.53 1.77
CA ARG A 106 -19.74 27.90 1.81
C ARG A 106 -20.52 28.89 0.92
N SER A 107 -21.85 28.84 0.98
CA SER A 107 -22.78 29.68 0.19
C SER A 107 -22.86 29.37 -1.30
N THR A 108 -22.17 28.35 -1.79
CA THR A 108 -22.35 27.82 -3.15
C THR A 108 -23.36 26.68 -3.14
N THR A 109 -24.33 26.74 -4.04
CA THR A 109 -25.34 25.69 -4.25
C THR A 109 -24.84 24.71 -5.31
N TYR A 110 -25.00 23.43 -5.03
CA TYR A 110 -24.62 22.33 -5.92
C TYR A 110 -25.85 21.52 -6.26
N ASP A 111 -26.05 21.28 -7.55
CA ASP A 111 -27.11 20.40 -8.04
C ASP A 111 -26.84 18.94 -7.66
N HIS A 112 -27.91 18.15 -7.63
CA HIS A 112 -27.79 16.73 -7.41
C HIS A 112 -26.82 16.09 -8.41
N LEU A 113 -25.99 15.16 -7.92
CA LEU A 113 -24.90 14.47 -8.64
C LEU A 113 -23.66 15.31 -8.92
N GLN A 114 -23.65 16.63 -8.68
CA GLN A 114 -22.44 17.42 -8.82
C GLN A 114 -21.40 17.02 -7.77
N THR A 115 -20.14 17.03 -8.18
CA THR A 115 -19.00 16.68 -7.33
C THR A 115 -18.21 17.90 -6.91
N VAL A 116 -17.67 17.85 -5.70
CA VAL A 116 -16.69 18.79 -5.18
C VAL A 116 -15.45 18.03 -4.73
N THR A 117 -14.29 18.51 -5.13
CA THR A 117 -13.00 17.95 -4.69
C THR A 117 -12.46 18.80 -3.54
N ASN A 118 -12.17 18.17 -2.41
CA ASN A 118 -11.47 18.79 -1.30
C ASN A 118 -10.08 18.17 -1.19
N THR A 119 -9.07 18.96 -1.59
CA THR A 119 -7.69 18.50 -1.75
C THR A 119 -7.61 17.34 -2.74
N CYS A 120 -7.66 16.09 -2.26
CA CYS A 120 -7.63 14.88 -3.08
C CYS A 120 -8.91 14.04 -2.98
N SER A 121 -9.76 14.30 -1.99
CA SER A 121 -10.98 13.52 -1.78
C SER A 121 -12.15 14.12 -2.56
N VAL A 122 -12.97 13.29 -3.18
CA VAL A 122 -14.12 13.71 -3.98
C VAL A 122 -15.40 13.40 -3.22
N ARG A 123 -16.26 14.40 -3.10
CA ARG A 123 -17.60 14.28 -2.54
C ARG A 123 -18.65 14.59 -3.60
N GLN A 124 -19.77 13.89 -3.57
CA GLN A 124 -20.88 14.11 -4.48
C GLN A 124 -22.12 14.59 -3.72
N CYS A 125 -22.82 15.58 -4.28
CA CYS A 125 -24.10 16.02 -3.75
C CYS A 125 -25.19 14.97 -4.01
N GLN A 126 -25.69 14.36 -2.93
CA GLN A 126 -26.72 13.35 -2.98
C GLN A 126 -27.78 13.67 -1.94
N ASN A 127 -29.01 13.95 -2.40
CA ASN A 127 -30.16 14.21 -1.52
C ASN A 127 -29.89 15.28 -0.43
N GLY A 128 -29.21 16.37 -0.79
CA GLY A 128 -28.88 17.47 0.14
C GLY A 128 -27.68 17.24 1.05
N LEU A 129 -26.96 16.13 0.89
CA LEU A 129 -25.75 15.80 1.64
C LEU A 129 -24.55 15.57 0.70
N PHE A 130 -23.36 15.97 1.15
CA PHE A 130 -22.11 15.64 0.46
C PHE A 130 -21.60 14.27 0.90
N ILE A 131 -21.77 13.27 0.03
CA ILE A 131 -21.34 11.90 0.27
C ILE A 131 -19.94 11.69 -0.29
N LEU A 132 -19.06 11.06 0.48
CA LEU A 132 -17.69 10.75 0.06
C LEU A 132 -17.72 9.60 -0.96
N VAL A 133 -17.29 9.89 -2.19
CA VAL A 133 -17.26 8.91 -3.30
C VAL A 133 -15.83 8.50 -3.65
N HIS A 134 -14.83 9.32 -3.28
CA HIS A 134 -13.42 8.95 -3.40
C HIS A 134 -12.63 9.52 -2.23
N SER A 135 -11.85 8.66 -1.57
CA SER A 135 -11.02 9.01 -0.42
C SER A 135 -9.56 8.95 -0.81
N ALA A 136 -8.84 10.07 -0.67
CA ALA A 136 -7.42 10.14 -0.99
C ALA A 136 -6.70 11.21 -0.17
N CYS A 137 -5.45 10.92 0.18
CA CYS A 137 -4.53 11.84 0.84
C CYS A 137 -3.66 12.56 -0.19
N GLN A 138 -3.16 13.74 0.18
CA GLN A 138 -2.13 14.42 -0.60
C GLN A 138 -0.75 14.10 -0.02
N ASP A 139 0.18 13.66 -0.86
CA ASP A 139 1.59 13.48 -0.47
C ASP A 139 2.34 14.82 -0.44
N ARG A 140 3.61 14.82 -0.01
CA ARG A 140 4.39 16.06 0.12
C ARG A 140 4.69 16.73 -1.22
N GLN A 141 4.61 15.98 -2.31
CA GLN A 141 4.81 16.47 -3.67
C GLN A 141 3.50 16.95 -4.32
N GLY A 142 2.38 16.85 -3.61
CA GLY A 142 1.06 17.29 -4.07
C GLY A 142 0.26 16.20 -4.80
N ASN A 143 0.78 14.98 -4.93
CA ASN A 143 0.06 13.90 -5.61
C ASN A 143 -1.03 13.30 -4.71
N CYS A 144 -2.13 12.90 -5.33
CA CYS A 144 -3.23 12.24 -4.63
C CYS A 144 -2.99 10.73 -4.55
N ARG A 145 -2.95 10.21 -3.33
CA ARG A 145 -2.79 8.80 -2.99
C ARG A 145 -4.12 8.27 -2.45
N PRO A 146 -4.78 7.30 -3.13
CA PRO A 146 -6.02 6.71 -2.65
C PRO A 146 -5.88 6.16 -1.22
N LEU A 147 -7.00 6.06 -0.51
CA LEU A 147 -7.06 5.43 0.81
C LEU A 147 -6.41 4.04 0.77
N ASN A 148 -5.71 3.70 1.86
CA ASN A 148 -4.92 2.48 2.04
C ASN A 148 -3.64 2.40 1.21
N THR A 149 -3.35 3.34 0.29
CA THR A 149 -2.09 3.32 -0.46
C THR A 149 -0.91 3.47 0.49
N ILE A 150 0.11 2.63 0.33
CA ILE A 150 1.43 2.77 0.94
C ILE A 150 2.42 3.26 -0.13
N TRP A 151 3.30 4.19 0.22
CA TRP A 151 4.36 4.64 -0.68
C TRP A 151 5.63 4.97 0.08
N SER A 152 6.75 4.99 -0.63
CA SER A 152 8.03 5.45 -0.12
C SER A 152 8.29 6.91 -0.49
N GLU A 153 8.80 7.70 0.45
CA GLU A 153 9.48 8.96 0.16
C GLU A 153 10.84 8.96 0.88
N GLY A 154 11.91 8.87 0.10
CA GLY A 154 13.26 8.65 0.64
C GLY A 154 13.30 7.36 1.46
N SER A 155 13.67 7.48 2.73
CA SER A 155 13.78 6.35 3.66
C SER A 155 12.55 6.05 4.51
N ASN A 156 11.41 6.59 4.14
CA ASN A 156 10.22 6.50 4.94
C ASN A 156 9.09 5.89 4.13
N LEU A 157 8.35 4.99 4.77
CA LEU A 157 7.08 4.52 4.27
C LEU A 157 5.96 5.38 4.85
N PHE A 158 4.99 5.70 4.00
CA PHE A 158 3.81 6.45 4.35
C PHE A 158 2.58 5.69 3.91
N GLN A 159 1.49 5.85 4.64
CA GLN A 159 0.20 5.28 4.29
C GLN A 159 -0.89 6.34 4.35
N CYS A 160 -1.78 6.31 3.36
CA CYS A 160 -3.00 7.07 3.41
C CYS A 160 -4.02 6.30 4.24
N THR A 161 -4.40 6.87 5.37
CA THR A 161 -5.25 6.21 6.36
C THR A 161 -6.51 7.03 6.61
N ASN A 162 -7.58 6.36 7.02
CA ASN A 162 -8.74 7.04 7.55
C ASN A 162 -8.47 7.34 9.03
N LYS A 163 -8.63 8.60 9.40
CA LYS A 163 -8.59 9.10 10.76
C LYS A 163 -10.02 9.43 11.12
N ASP A 164 -10.71 8.53 11.80
CA ASP A 164 -12.15 8.54 12.10
C ASP A 164 -12.78 9.96 12.16
N LEU A 165 -12.27 10.82 13.06
CA LEU A 165 -12.79 12.16 13.33
C LEU A 165 -12.26 13.27 12.39
N TRP A 166 -11.19 13.02 11.66
CA TRP A 166 -10.45 14.01 10.86
C TRP A 166 -10.52 13.76 9.35
N GLY A 167 -11.19 12.68 8.91
CA GLY A 167 -11.22 12.27 7.52
C GLY A 167 -9.94 11.51 7.16
N VAL A 168 -9.36 11.74 5.99
CA VAL A 168 -8.16 11.03 5.56
C VAL A 168 -6.88 11.76 5.96
N GLY A 169 -5.81 11.03 6.25
CA GLY A 169 -4.52 11.61 6.56
C GLY A 169 -3.35 10.68 6.28
N VAL A 170 -2.19 11.29 6.05
CA VAL A 170 -0.93 10.58 5.85
C VAL A 170 -0.35 10.20 7.20
N ASN A 171 -0.03 8.92 7.38
CA ASN A 171 0.72 8.41 8.52
C ASN A 171 2.07 7.89 8.03
N ARG A 172 3.15 8.25 8.74
CA ARG A 172 4.44 7.60 8.55
C ARG A 172 4.37 6.22 9.21
N LEU A 173 4.60 5.18 8.44
CA LEU A 173 4.78 3.84 8.97
C LEU A 173 6.16 3.81 9.64
N ARG A 174 6.20 3.58 10.94
CA ARG A 174 7.47 3.32 11.64
C ARG A 174 7.90 1.89 11.30
N GLY A 175 8.59 1.74 10.18
CA GLY A 175 9.43 0.57 9.93
C GLY A 175 10.83 0.84 10.46
N GLU A 176 11.49 -0.22 10.94
CA GLU A 176 12.94 -0.27 11.02
C GLU A 176 13.54 0.22 9.68
N GLU A 177 14.69 0.87 9.77
CA GLU A 177 15.45 1.45 8.66
C GLU A 177 15.26 0.68 7.34
N ILE A 178 14.77 1.35 6.29
CA ILE A 178 14.71 0.75 4.95
C ILE A 178 16.11 0.35 4.51
N ILE A 179 16.38 -0.95 4.55
CA ILE A 179 17.49 -1.52 3.80
C ILE A 179 16.84 -2.29 2.66
N PRO A 180 16.67 -1.67 1.48
CA PRO A 180 16.13 -2.37 0.32
C PRO A 180 17.17 -3.41 -0.09
N VAL A 181 16.93 -4.67 0.27
CA VAL A 181 17.67 -5.77 -0.32
C VAL A 181 16.67 -6.82 -0.79
N CYS A 182 15.94 -6.45 -1.84
CA CYS A 182 15.13 -7.37 -2.60
C CYS A 182 16.00 -8.02 -3.67
N GLU A 183 16.85 -8.91 -3.20
CA GLU A 183 17.47 -9.99 -3.95
C GLU A 183 17.93 -10.98 -2.89
N LYS A 184 18.45 -12.15 -3.25
CA LYS A 184 19.39 -12.79 -2.34
C LYS A 184 20.63 -11.89 -2.38
N PRO A 185 20.91 -10.98 -1.43
CA PRO A 185 22.29 -10.62 -1.31
C PRO A 185 22.95 -11.92 -0.84
N GLY A 186 23.87 -12.47 -1.62
CA GLY A 186 25.03 -13.02 -0.95
C GLY A 186 25.52 -11.90 -0.05
N LYS A 187 25.16 -11.93 1.24
CA LYS A 187 25.69 -10.95 2.18
C LYS A 187 27.12 -11.41 2.41
N ASP A 188 28.06 -10.62 1.92
CA ASP A 188 29.45 -10.78 2.29
C ASP A 188 29.59 -10.28 3.73
N ILE A 189 29.55 -11.22 4.68
CA ILE A 189 29.79 -10.93 6.10
C ILE A 189 31.30 -10.96 6.31
N VAL A 190 31.89 -9.80 6.55
CA VAL A 190 33.31 -9.68 6.89
C VAL A 190 33.46 -9.59 8.40
N PHE A 191 34.03 -10.64 9.01
CA PHE A 191 34.44 -10.59 10.41
C PHE A 191 35.83 -9.95 10.49
N VAL A 192 35.89 -8.72 11.01
CA VAL A 192 37.17 -8.08 11.37
C VAL A 192 37.49 -8.49 12.80
N ILE A 193 38.45 -9.40 12.93
CA ILE A 193 38.82 -10.01 14.21
C ILE A 193 40.16 -9.45 14.67
N ASP A 194 40.25 -9.12 15.96
CA ASP A 194 41.53 -8.76 16.58
C ASP A 194 42.41 -10.01 16.79
N ASN A 195 43.65 -9.95 16.30
CA ASN A 195 44.70 -10.97 16.50
C ASN A 195 45.90 -10.39 17.27
N SER A 196 45.65 -9.42 18.14
CA SER A 196 46.68 -8.85 19.00
C SER A 196 47.10 -9.84 20.10
N GLY A 197 48.32 -9.67 20.62
CA GLY A 197 48.87 -10.54 21.66
C GLY A 197 48.12 -10.50 23.00
N SER A 198 47.21 -9.53 23.20
CA SER A 198 46.44 -9.36 24.44
C SER A 198 45.31 -10.39 24.61
N ILE A 199 44.83 -11.00 23.51
CA ILE A 199 43.73 -11.97 23.53
C ILE A 199 44.22 -13.34 24.02
N GLY A 200 45.43 -13.73 23.63
CA GLY A 200 46.00 -15.04 23.94
C GLY A 200 45.34 -16.20 23.15
N ALA A 201 46.11 -17.26 22.92
CA ALA A 201 45.71 -18.35 22.02
C ALA A 201 44.38 -19.03 22.39
N ALA A 202 44.15 -19.29 23.68
CA ALA A 202 42.94 -19.98 24.14
C ALA A 202 41.65 -19.16 23.91
N ASN A 203 41.70 -17.83 24.01
CA ASN A 203 40.52 -16.99 23.77
C ASN A 203 40.32 -16.75 22.27
N PHE A 204 41.41 -16.69 21.49
CA PHE A 204 41.32 -16.59 20.04
C PHE A 204 40.63 -17.82 19.43
N GLU A 205 40.92 -19.03 19.93
CA GLU A 205 40.22 -20.24 19.48
C GLU A 205 38.74 -20.27 19.88
N LYS A 206 38.37 -19.71 21.04
CA LYS A 206 36.96 -19.53 21.41
C LYS A 206 36.24 -18.58 20.47
N LEU A 207 36.90 -17.48 20.09
CA LEU A 207 36.36 -16.49 19.16
C LEU A 207 36.16 -17.10 17.75
N LYS A 208 37.13 -17.88 17.26
CA LYS A 208 36.99 -18.66 16.02
C LYS A 208 35.82 -19.65 16.08
N THR A 209 35.72 -20.41 17.18
CA THR A 209 34.62 -21.37 17.39
C THR A 209 33.27 -20.67 17.41
N PHE A 210 33.18 -19.53 18.08
CA PHE A 210 31.97 -18.71 18.13
C PHE A 210 31.56 -18.22 16.73
N ILE A 211 32.50 -17.69 15.94
CA ILE A 211 32.22 -17.23 14.57
C ILE A 211 31.81 -18.41 13.67
N ALA A 212 32.50 -19.55 13.78
CA ALA A 212 32.14 -20.76 13.02
C ALA A 212 30.71 -21.23 13.35
N HIS A 213 30.28 -21.13 14.60
CA HIS A 213 28.91 -21.46 15.02
C HIS A 213 27.87 -20.43 14.56
N LEU A 214 28.25 -19.16 14.35
CA LEU A 214 27.35 -18.15 13.78
C LEU A 214 27.13 -18.35 12.26
N THR A 215 28.03 -19.09 11.61
CA THR A 215 28.01 -19.33 10.17
C THR A 215 27.61 -20.76 9.79
N LEU A 216 27.02 -21.55 10.69
CA LEU A 216 26.45 -22.88 10.41
C LEU A 216 24.93 -22.84 10.62
#